data_AF-A0A7C5UG52-F1
#
_entry.id   AF-A0A7C5UG52-F1
#
_cell.length_a   1.000
_cell.length_b   1.000
_cell.length_c   1.000
_cell.angle_alpha   90.00
_cell.angle_beta   90.00
_cell.angle_gamma   90.00
#
_symmetry.space_group_name_H-M   'P 1'
#
loop_
_entity.id
_entity.type
_entity.pdbx_description
1 polymer ?
#
loop_
_entity_poly.entity_id
_entity_poly.type
_entity_poly.pdbx_seq_one_letter_code
_entity_poly.pdbx_strand_id
1 'polypeptide(L)'
;MTGFKGNLNPLFAKQLQGSSGKVIFCGGGRIVAKVGVKSVMKKLAVIGVDVGGTKMTAALATESGQILRLLRTQTKPEEGAKGGFRAICEMVRNLLREGKQKGFGVARIGVGFGGPVDFQRGVVYLSHHVQGWENFPLKAEFENRFGITTSVDNDANAGTLGEWMFGAGKGINDLLYVNIGTGIGGGIIADGKLVRGWRNLAGEIGHMTVKPEGPICTCGRNGCLEALASGSAIGREGTNRFGRPMKSEEVFQLAEQGNEMAKQILAEAIDALAFAIGAAANLFNPKLVILGGGVGEAPEHLLIEPLRARLPRYTLPQTAEGLEVVRAQLGYDAGIMGAVALAITTIDAEG
;
A
#
# COMPACT_ATOMS: atom_id res chain seq x y z
N MET A 1 28.92 28.03 -46.76
CA MET A 1 27.77 28.97 -46.73
C MET A 1 26.56 28.10 -46.51
N THR A 2 25.80 28.11 -45.41
CA THR A 2 25.34 29.09 -44.42
C THR A 2 25.02 28.26 -43.14
N GLY A 3 25.32 28.57 -41.89
CA GLY A 3 25.46 29.85 -41.21
C GLY A 3 24.20 30.15 -40.39
N PHE A 4 24.02 29.55 -39.21
CA PHE A 4 23.17 30.10 -38.13
C PHE A 4 23.77 29.78 -36.76
N LYS A 5 24.30 30.83 -36.12
CA LYS A 5 24.58 30.92 -34.68
C LYS A 5 23.31 31.44 -34.01
N GLY A 6 22.93 30.87 -32.87
CA GLY A 6 21.85 31.36 -32.01
C GLY A 6 22.15 31.04 -30.55
N ASN A 7 22.41 32.10 -29.78
CA ASN A 7 22.71 32.11 -28.34
C ASN A 7 21.56 31.54 -27.49
N LEU A 8 21.90 30.77 -26.45
CA LEU A 8 21.03 30.52 -25.29
C LEU A 8 21.76 30.88 -23.98
N ASN A 9 21.34 32.04 -23.45
CA ASN A 9 21.10 32.45 -22.06
C ASN A 9 21.98 31.88 -20.89
N PRO A 10 22.68 32.71 -20.08
CA PRO A 10 23.61 32.24 -19.03
C PRO A 10 23.00 31.78 -17.69
N LEU A 11 21.71 31.49 -17.59
CA LEU A 11 21.04 31.15 -16.31
C LEU A 11 20.90 29.64 -16.01
N PHE A 12 21.50 28.76 -16.83
CA PHE A 12 21.47 27.30 -16.66
C PHE A 12 22.84 26.67 -16.35
N ALA A 13 23.76 27.43 -15.75
CA ALA A 13 25.11 26.96 -15.39
C ALA A 13 25.38 26.92 -13.88
N LYS A 14 24.37 26.62 -13.06
CA LYS A 14 24.53 26.63 -11.59
C LYS A 14 23.80 25.52 -10.83
N GLN A 15 24.00 24.28 -11.24
CA GLN A 15 24.06 23.13 -10.32
C GLN A 15 24.68 21.95 -11.07
N LEU A 16 25.55 21.20 -10.39
CA LEU A 16 26.49 20.19 -10.93
C LEU A 16 27.86 20.70 -11.38
N GLN A 17 28.43 21.68 -10.68
CA GLN A 17 29.88 21.69 -10.43
C GLN A 17 30.17 20.86 -9.18
N GLY A 18 30.15 19.55 -9.36
CA GLY A 18 30.50 18.56 -8.35
C GLY A 18 31.56 17.59 -8.86
N SER A 19 32.58 18.07 -9.57
CA SER A 19 33.81 17.30 -9.87
C SER A 19 34.81 18.15 -10.66
N SER A 20 35.45 19.07 -9.97
CA SER A 20 36.74 19.58 -10.44
C SER A 20 37.60 19.79 -9.22
N GLY A 21 38.51 18.83 -8.98
CA GLY A 21 39.52 18.97 -7.95
C GLY A 21 40.24 20.30 -8.15
N LYS A 22 40.28 21.14 -7.10
CA LYS A 22 41.10 22.34 -7.12
C LYS A 22 42.56 21.91 -7.20
N VAL A 23 43.20 22.17 -8.34
CA VAL A 23 44.65 22.10 -8.46
C VAL A 23 45.21 23.34 -7.80
N ILE A 24 45.88 23.18 -6.66
CA ILE A 24 46.64 24.25 -6.02
C ILE A 24 48.05 24.21 -6.62
N PHE A 25 48.42 25.24 -7.37
CA PHE A 25 49.81 25.45 -7.81
C PHE A 25 50.54 26.30 -6.76
N CYS A 26 51.51 25.70 -6.07
CA CYS A 26 52.59 26.45 -5.44
C CYS A 26 53.82 26.34 -6.36
N GLY A 27 54.47 27.47 -6.62
CA GLY A 27 55.63 27.56 -7.51
C GLY A 27 56.74 26.58 -7.14
N GLY A 28 57.32 25.95 -8.17
CA GLY A 28 58.47 25.06 -8.01
C GLY A 28 58.19 23.57 -8.29
N GLY A 29 57.79 23.23 -9.51
CA GLY A 29 58.30 22.06 -10.24
C GLY A 29 58.20 20.65 -9.64
N ARG A 30 57.31 20.33 -8.70
CA ARG A 30 57.02 18.93 -8.30
C ARG A 30 55.54 18.67 -8.11
N ILE A 31 55.02 17.69 -8.85
CA ILE A 31 53.67 17.14 -8.68
C ILE A 31 53.66 16.34 -7.37
N VAL A 32 52.90 16.80 -6.38
CA VAL A 32 52.66 16.06 -5.14
C VAL A 32 51.28 15.39 -5.24
N ALA A 33 51.28 14.06 -5.12
CA ALA A 33 50.17 13.11 -4.98
C ALA A 33 48.75 13.57 -5.39
N LYS A 34 48.19 12.88 -6.39
CA LYS A 34 46.77 12.90 -6.72
C LYS A 34 46.00 12.21 -5.57
N VAL A 35 45.44 12.98 -4.63
CA VAL A 35 44.49 12.44 -3.64
C VAL A 35 43.21 12.10 -4.39
N GLY A 36 43.11 10.84 -4.82
CA GLY A 36 41.88 10.30 -5.36
C GLY A 36 40.82 10.27 -4.28
N VAL A 37 39.91 11.24 -4.26
CA VAL A 37 38.65 11.09 -3.56
C VAL A 37 37.90 10.00 -4.31
N LYS A 38 37.97 8.75 -3.83
CA LYS A 38 37.04 7.70 -4.24
C LYS A 38 35.66 8.16 -3.77
N SER A 39 34.92 8.86 -4.64
CA SER A 39 33.48 9.00 -4.50
C SER A 39 32.90 7.60 -4.63
N VAL A 40 32.74 6.90 -3.51
CA VAL A 40 31.92 5.70 -3.47
C VAL A 40 30.49 6.21 -3.63
N MET A 41 29.93 6.11 -4.84
CA MET A 41 28.50 6.35 -5.02
C MET A 41 27.77 5.43 -4.04
N LYS A 42 27.11 6.02 -3.04
CA LYS A 42 26.27 5.25 -2.13
C LYS A 42 25.14 4.65 -2.94
N LYS A 43 24.91 3.35 -2.75
CA LYS A 43 23.71 2.71 -3.30
C LYS A 43 22.49 3.35 -2.64
N LEU A 44 21.47 3.71 -3.42
CA LEU A 44 20.26 4.30 -2.88
C LEU A 44 19.28 3.20 -2.43
N ALA A 45 18.60 3.48 -1.33
CA ALA A 45 17.58 2.63 -0.75
C ALA A 45 16.45 3.49 -0.17
N VAL A 46 15.31 2.84 0.07
CA VAL A 46 14.16 3.42 0.77
C VAL A 46 13.79 2.57 1.97
N ILE A 47 13.06 3.16 2.91
CA ILE A 47 12.43 2.40 4.00
C ILE A 47 10.92 2.45 3.81
N GLY A 48 10.29 1.27 3.77
CA GLY A 48 8.84 1.13 3.91
C GLY A 48 8.49 0.78 5.35
N VAL A 49 7.39 1.34 5.86
CA VAL A 49 6.80 1.00 7.16
C VAL A 49 5.32 0.73 6.97
N ASP A 50 4.84 -0.42 7.43
CA ASP A 50 3.44 -0.80 7.47
C ASP A 50 2.97 -0.85 8.92
N VAL A 51 1.98 -0.05 9.27
CA VAL A 51 1.45 0.13 10.63
C VAL A 51 0.04 -0.41 10.70
N GLY A 52 -0.09 -1.70 11.00
CA GLY A 52 -1.38 -2.38 11.17
C GLY A 52 -1.84 -2.49 12.62
N GLY A 53 -3.13 -2.83 12.81
CA GLY A 53 -3.73 -3.01 14.13
C GLY A 53 -3.17 -4.18 14.95
N THR A 54 -2.61 -5.20 14.29
CA THR A 54 -2.08 -6.42 14.94
C THR A 54 -0.56 -6.54 14.84
N LYS A 55 0.02 -6.05 13.75
CA LYS A 55 1.46 -6.14 13.47
C LYS A 55 1.96 -4.84 12.85
N MET A 56 3.22 -4.52 13.10
CA MET A 56 3.95 -3.48 12.41
C MET A 56 5.15 -4.11 11.70
N THR A 57 5.37 -3.70 10.45
CA THR A 57 6.45 -4.21 9.60
C THR A 57 7.28 -3.04 9.09
N ALA A 58 8.59 -3.21 8.98
CA ALA A 58 9.46 -2.22 8.32
C ALA A 58 10.47 -2.93 7.44
N ALA A 59 10.76 -2.36 6.28
CA ALA A 59 11.66 -2.92 5.29
C ALA A 59 12.64 -1.87 4.79
N LEU A 60 13.91 -2.27 4.65
CA LEU A 60 14.88 -1.58 3.81
C LEU A 60 14.83 -2.21 2.43
N ALA A 61 14.60 -1.41 1.39
CA ALA A 61 14.49 -1.89 0.02
C ALA A 61 15.32 -1.05 -0.95
N THR A 62 15.70 -1.63 -2.09
CA THR A 62 16.23 -0.87 -3.23
C THR A 62 15.12 -0.05 -3.91
N GLU A 63 15.50 0.89 -4.78
CA GLU A 63 14.55 1.65 -5.60
C GLU A 63 13.79 0.77 -6.62
N SER A 64 14.29 -0.43 -6.90
CA SER A 64 13.59 -1.42 -7.72
C SER A 64 12.59 -2.29 -6.92
N GLY A 65 12.41 -2.01 -5.63
CA GLY A 65 11.54 -2.78 -4.73
C GLY A 65 12.17 -4.05 -4.16
N GLN A 66 13.46 -4.32 -4.34
CA GLN A 66 14.10 -5.51 -3.75
C GLN A 66 14.30 -5.31 -2.25
N ILE A 67 13.69 -6.17 -1.42
CA ILE A 67 13.85 -6.15 0.02
C ILE A 67 15.26 -6.60 0.43
N LEU A 68 16.00 -5.73 1.09
CA LEU A 68 17.35 -5.98 1.62
C LEU A 68 17.33 -6.43 3.09
N ARG A 69 16.33 -5.97 3.84
CA ARG A 69 16.09 -6.34 5.23
C ARG A 69 14.62 -6.11 5.57
N LEU A 70 14.05 -7.01 6.35
CA LEU A 70 12.67 -6.95 6.82
C LEU A 70 12.64 -7.20 8.33
N LEU A 71 11.92 -6.34 9.06
CA LEU A 71 11.68 -6.44 10.49
C LEU A 71 10.17 -6.49 10.73
N ARG A 72 9.73 -7.27 11.71
CA ARG A 72 8.33 -7.37 12.12
C ARG A 72 8.24 -7.32 13.65
N THR A 73 7.21 -6.69 14.17
CA THR A 73 6.84 -6.72 15.59
C THR A 73 5.33 -6.78 15.73
N GLN A 74 4.84 -7.30 16.86
CA GLN A 74 3.42 -7.21 17.20
C GLN A 74 3.08 -5.77 17.61
N THR A 75 1.86 -5.35 17.24
CA THR A 75 1.26 -4.13 17.77
C THR A 75 0.80 -4.41 19.19
N LYS A 76 1.08 -3.46 20.09
CA LYS A 76 0.69 -3.53 21.51
C LYS A 76 -0.31 -2.42 21.80
N PRO A 77 -1.63 -2.66 21.64
CA PRO A 77 -2.65 -1.63 21.78
C PRO A 77 -2.62 -0.92 23.13
N GLU A 78 -2.23 -1.62 24.19
CA GLU A 78 -2.10 -1.13 25.56
C GLU A 78 -1.02 -0.04 25.72
N GLU A 79 -0.02 0.01 24.84
CA GLU A 79 1.01 1.06 24.85
C GLU A 79 0.60 2.30 24.04
N GLY A 80 -0.55 2.26 23.35
CA GLY A 80 -1.10 3.32 22.52
C GLY A 80 -0.18 3.76 21.37
N ALA A 81 -0.53 4.87 20.73
CA ALA A 81 0.24 5.43 19.62
C ALA A 81 1.69 5.77 19.99
N LYS A 82 1.93 6.21 21.23
CA LYS A 82 3.30 6.51 21.70
C LYS A 82 4.17 5.26 21.75
N GLY A 83 3.63 4.13 22.21
CA GLY A 83 4.33 2.84 22.20
C GLY A 83 4.58 2.35 20.78
N GLY A 84 3.53 2.35 19.95
CA GLY A 84 3.62 1.97 18.54
C GLY A 84 4.67 2.79 17.78
N PHE A 85 4.62 4.12 17.88
CA PHE A 85 5.58 5.01 17.23
C PHE A 85 7.01 4.80 17.72
N ARG A 86 7.22 4.50 19.01
CA ARG A 86 8.54 4.18 19.56
C ARG A 86 9.10 2.89 18.95
N ALA A 87 8.28 1.84 18.89
CA ALA A 87 8.67 0.55 18.31
C ALA A 87 9.04 0.70 16.82
N ILE A 88 8.22 1.43 16.06
CA ILE A 88 8.50 1.74 14.66
C ILE A 88 9.82 2.53 14.51
N CYS A 89 10.05 3.54 15.35
CA CYS A 89 11.30 4.30 15.35
C CYS A 89 12.53 3.41 15.60
N GLU A 90 12.41 2.40 16.47
CA GLU A 90 13.49 1.43 16.73
C GLU A 90 13.77 0.56 15.52
N MET A 91 12.72 0.06 14.85
CA MET A 91 12.86 -0.70 13.60
C MET A 91 13.57 0.14 12.53
N VAL A 92 13.15 1.40 12.32
CA VAL A 92 13.77 2.29 11.33
C VAL A 92 15.23 2.61 11.68
N ARG A 93 15.56 2.87 12.95
CA ARG A 93 16.97 3.05 13.38
C ARG A 93 17.82 1.83 13.07
N ASN A 94 17.30 0.63 13.29
CA ASN A 94 18.02 -0.61 13.00
C ASN A 94 18.25 -0.76 11.49
N LEU A 95 17.23 -0.53 10.67
CA LEU A 95 17.35 -0.58 9.21
C LEU A 95 18.35 0.46 8.67
N LEU A 96 18.36 1.69 9.20
CA LEU A 96 19.32 2.72 8.81
C LEU A 96 20.76 2.32 9.15
N ARG A 97 20.99 1.72 10.33
CA ARG A 97 22.31 1.21 10.74
C ARG A 97 22.78 0.08 9.82
N GLU A 98 21.93 -0.92 9.58
CA GLU A 98 22.22 -2.04 8.69
C GLU A 98 22.48 -1.58 7.24
N GLY A 99 21.65 -0.66 6.73
CA GLY A 99 21.82 -0.07 5.41
C GLY A 99 23.16 0.65 5.25
N LYS A 100 23.53 1.48 6.24
CA LYS A 100 24.82 2.19 6.25
C LYS A 100 26.00 1.21 6.25
N GLN A 101 25.93 0.13 7.03
CA GLN A 101 26.98 -0.92 7.07
C GLN A 101 27.15 -1.61 5.71
N LYS A 102 26.05 -1.78 4.96
CA LYS A 102 26.04 -2.36 3.62
C LYS A 102 26.34 -1.35 2.50
N GLY A 103 26.67 -0.10 2.84
CA GLY A 103 27.00 0.96 1.87
C GLY A 103 25.79 1.63 1.21
N PHE A 104 24.59 1.47 1.78
CA PHE A 104 23.38 2.12 1.31
C PHE A 104 23.15 3.47 2.01
N GLY A 105 22.65 4.46 1.25
CA GLY A 105 22.02 5.66 1.78
C GLY A 105 20.51 5.56 1.64
N VAL A 106 19.77 5.86 2.71
CA VAL A 106 18.29 5.89 2.66
C VAL A 106 17.84 7.29 2.30
N ALA A 107 17.10 7.40 1.19
CA ALA A 107 16.65 8.69 0.67
C ALA A 107 15.27 9.09 1.22
N ARG A 108 14.38 8.12 1.44
CA ARG A 108 12.98 8.36 1.79
C ARG A 108 12.39 7.28 2.70
N ILE A 109 11.33 7.65 3.40
CA ILE A 109 10.48 6.75 4.18
C ILE A 109 9.05 6.81 3.61
N GLY A 110 8.46 5.66 3.33
CA GLY A 110 7.03 5.53 3.02
C GLY A 110 6.34 4.79 4.14
N VAL A 111 5.18 5.27 4.57
CA VAL A 111 4.40 4.70 5.67
C VAL A 111 2.98 4.40 5.18
N GLY A 112 2.60 3.12 5.18
CA GLY A 112 1.21 2.69 5.10
C GLY A 112 0.63 2.58 6.50
N PHE A 113 -0.51 3.23 6.75
CA PHE A 113 -1.16 3.23 8.06
C PHE A 113 -2.55 2.61 7.97
N GLY A 114 -2.86 1.67 8.87
CA GLY A 114 -4.18 1.05 9.00
C GLY A 114 -5.20 2.01 9.59
N GLY A 115 -5.74 2.88 8.74
CA GLY A 115 -6.73 3.89 9.09
C GLY A 115 -6.72 5.09 8.13
N PRO A 116 -7.68 6.02 8.29
CA PRO A 116 -7.79 7.18 7.43
C PRO A 116 -6.64 8.18 7.69
N VAL A 117 -6.01 8.66 6.62
CA VAL A 117 -4.83 9.54 6.65
C VAL A 117 -5.07 10.78 5.78
N ASP A 118 -4.76 11.96 6.31
CA ASP A 118 -4.56 13.17 5.53
C ASP A 118 -3.22 13.06 4.78
N PHE A 119 -3.26 12.64 3.52
CA PHE A 119 -2.05 12.42 2.72
C PHE A 119 -1.20 13.70 2.57
N GLN A 120 -1.83 14.86 2.36
CA GLN A 120 -1.11 16.12 2.12
C GLN A 120 -0.33 16.54 3.36
N ARG A 121 -0.94 16.45 4.54
CA ARG A 121 -0.31 16.82 5.82
C ARG A 121 0.50 15.68 6.44
N GLY A 122 0.29 14.44 6.00
CA GLY A 122 0.83 13.23 6.61
C GLY A 122 0.34 13.03 8.04
N VAL A 123 -0.94 13.34 8.29
CA VAL A 123 -1.60 13.26 9.61
C VAL A 123 -2.54 12.06 9.61
N VAL A 124 -2.40 11.19 10.61
CA VAL A 124 -3.36 10.11 10.85
C VAL A 124 -4.60 10.72 11.49
N TYR A 125 -5.79 10.49 10.92
CA TYR A 125 -7.01 11.02 11.51
C TYR A 125 -7.40 10.27 12.78
N LEU A 126 -7.33 8.93 12.77
CA LEU A 126 -7.58 8.06 13.91
C LEU A 126 -7.12 6.62 13.62
N SER A 127 -7.08 5.79 14.65
CA SER A 127 -7.04 4.32 14.51
C SER A 127 -8.21 3.70 15.29
N HIS A 128 -8.88 2.73 14.69
CA HIS A 128 -9.94 1.97 15.37
C HIS A 128 -9.40 0.90 16.33
N HIS A 129 -8.10 0.61 16.28
CA HIS A 129 -7.48 -0.50 17.03
C HIS A 129 -6.56 -0.05 18.15
N VAL A 130 -5.94 1.12 18.04
CA VAL A 130 -4.95 1.62 18.99
C VAL A 130 -5.27 3.08 19.31
N GLN A 131 -5.39 3.41 20.61
CA GLN A 131 -5.70 4.77 21.03
C GLN A 131 -4.49 5.72 20.89
N GLY A 132 -4.77 7.01 20.68
CA GLY A 132 -3.76 8.08 20.67
C GLY A 132 -3.22 8.42 19.27
N TRP A 133 -3.76 7.80 18.21
CA TRP A 133 -3.43 8.13 16.83
C TRP A 133 -4.28 9.28 16.27
N GLU A 134 -5.22 9.80 17.06
CA GLU A 134 -6.13 10.85 16.64
C GLU A 134 -5.37 12.14 16.30
N ASN A 135 -5.49 12.60 15.06
CA ASN A 135 -4.77 13.75 14.50
C ASN A 135 -3.24 13.68 14.71
N PHE A 136 -2.66 12.47 14.72
CA PHE A 136 -1.23 12.28 14.97
C PHE A 136 -0.40 12.71 13.74
N PRO A 137 0.56 13.66 13.88
CA PRO A 137 1.33 14.20 12.77
C PRO A 137 2.50 13.28 12.37
N LEU A 138 2.17 12.08 11.89
CA LEU A 138 3.11 10.99 11.69
C LEU A 138 4.29 11.37 10.78
N LYS A 139 4.01 12.05 9.66
CA LYS A 139 5.06 12.53 8.75
C LYS A 139 6.07 13.43 9.47
N ALA A 140 5.58 14.46 10.16
CA ALA A 140 6.44 15.43 10.83
C ALA A 140 7.28 14.77 11.94
N GLU A 141 6.69 13.82 12.68
CA GLU A 141 7.41 13.07 13.72
C GLU A 141 8.56 12.22 13.14
N PHE A 142 8.34 11.56 12.00
CA PHE A 142 9.40 10.84 11.28
C PHE A 142 10.48 11.81 10.77
N GLU A 143 10.09 12.89 10.11
CA GLU A 143 11.02 13.87 9.52
C GLU A 143 11.88 14.55 10.61
N ASN A 144 11.28 14.95 11.73
CA ASN A 144 12.00 15.51 12.87
C ASN A 144 12.98 14.51 13.49
N ARG A 145 12.62 13.22 13.53
CA ARG A 145 13.44 12.19 14.15
C ARG A 145 14.61 11.74 13.29
N PHE A 146 14.41 11.64 11.98
CA PHE A 146 15.35 10.99 11.07
C PHE A 146 16.00 11.96 10.08
N GLY A 147 15.42 13.14 9.85
CA GLY A 147 15.86 14.06 8.81
C GLY A 147 15.68 13.50 7.40
N ILE A 148 14.72 12.59 7.21
CA ILE A 148 14.45 11.89 5.95
C ILE A 148 13.03 12.20 5.51
N THR A 149 12.87 12.66 4.27
CA THR A 149 11.58 12.95 3.65
C THR A 149 10.64 11.76 3.79
N THR A 150 9.44 12.01 4.32
CA THR A 150 8.48 10.95 4.65
C THR A 150 7.13 11.18 3.97
N SER A 151 6.57 10.09 3.43
CA SER A 151 5.21 10.06 2.89
C SER A 151 4.37 9.09 3.71
N VAL A 152 3.13 9.49 4.03
CA VAL A 152 2.19 8.68 4.83
C VAL A 152 0.89 8.58 4.07
N ASP A 153 0.37 7.38 3.90
CA ASP A 153 -0.91 7.10 3.25
C ASP A 153 -1.64 5.99 3.99
N ASN A 154 -2.92 5.76 3.65
CA ASN A 154 -3.66 4.61 4.17
C ASN A 154 -3.06 3.29 3.61
N ASP A 155 -3.24 2.20 4.34
CA ASP A 155 -2.70 0.88 4.01
C ASP A 155 -3.28 0.27 2.73
N ALA A 156 -4.55 0.52 2.40
CA ALA A 156 -5.18 0.05 1.17
C ALA A 156 -4.59 0.75 -0.08
N ASN A 157 -4.40 2.06 -0.02
CA ASN A 157 -3.70 2.87 -1.04
C ASN A 157 -2.26 2.41 -1.19
N ALA A 158 -1.55 2.21 -0.08
CA ALA A 158 -0.19 1.69 -0.09
C ALA A 158 -0.17 0.31 -0.77
N GLY A 159 -1.02 -0.64 -0.34
CA GLY A 159 -1.11 -1.97 -0.94
C GLY A 159 -1.43 -1.93 -2.44
N THR A 160 -2.29 -1.01 -2.87
CA THR A 160 -2.59 -0.76 -4.28
C THR A 160 -1.34 -0.34 -5.06
N LEU A 161 -0.57 0.62 -4.53
CA LEU A 161 0.72 1.02 -5.14
C LEU A 161 1.70 -0.15 -5.17
N GLY A 162 1.70 -0.99 -4.13
CA GLY A 162 2.52 -2.20 -4.08
C GLY A 162 2.20 -3.15 -5.23
N GLU A 163 0.94 -3.56 -5.37
CA GLU A 163 0.50 -4.45 -6.45
C GLU A 163 0.69 -3.82 -7.83
N TRP A 164 0.46 -2.51 -7.96
CA TRP A 164 0.64 -1.78 -9.20
C TRP A 164 2.11 -1.72 -9.65
N MET A 165 3.04 -1.44 -8.73
CA MET A 165 4.47 -1.34 -9.05
C MET A 165 5.17 -2.69 -9.11
N PHE A 166 4.83 -3.61 -8.21
CA PHE A 166 5.63 -4.81 -7.93
C PHE A 166 4.87 -6.12 -8.12
N GLY A 167 3.54 -6.09 -8.17
CA GLY A 167 2.69 -7.29 -8.22
C GLY A 167 1.84 -7.41 -9.47
N ALA A 168 0.60 -7.86 -9.29
CA ALA A 168 -0.32 -8.24 -10.36
C ALA A 168 -0.76 -7.06 -11.24
N GLY A 169 -0.61 -5.82 -10.77
CA GLY A 169 -1.00 -4.61 -11.48
C GLY A 169 0.07 -4.02 -12.41
N LYS A 170 1.24 -4.65 -12.52
CA LYS A 170 2.35 -4.16 -13.34
C LYS A 170 1.93 -3.89 -14.78
N GLY A 171 2.17 -2.66 -15.25
CA GLY A 171 1.86 -2.24 -16.62
C GLY A 171 0.38 -1.99 -16.89
N ILE A 172 -0.47 -2.01 -15.86
CA ILE A 172 -1.90 -1.69 -15.96
C ILE A 172 -2.11 -0.26 -15.45
N ASN A 173 -2.78 0.57 -16.25
CA ASN A 173 -3.02 1.98 -15.90
C ASN A 173 -4.35 2.20 -15.16
N ASP A 174 -5.29 1.25 -15.30
CA ASP A 174 -6.63 1.36 -14.74
C ASP A 174 -6.96 0.06 -14.01
N LEU A 175 -6.89 0.10 -12.68
CA LEU A 175 -7.14 -1.07 -11.84
C LEU A 175 -7.84 -0.70 -10.54
N LEU A 176 -8.57 -1.68 -10.01
CA LEU A 176 -9.16 -1.66 -8.67
C LEU A 176 -8.49 -2.73 -7.82
N TYR A 177 -7.85 -2.33 -6.73
CA TYR A 177 -7.40 -3.26 -5.71
C TYR A 177 -8.45 -3.36 -4.61
N VAL A 178 -8.78 -4.58 -4.18
CA VAL A 178 -9.71 -4.85 -3.08
C VAL A 178 -9.01 -5.76 -2.07
N ASN A 179 -8.66 -5.21 -0.92
CA ASN A 179 -8.05 -5.94 0.18
C ASN A 179 -9.13 -6.53 1.09
N ILE A 180 -9.30 -7.86 1.08
CA ILE A 180 -10.32 -8.56 1.86
C ILE A 180 -9.63 -9.30 3.00
N GLY A 181 -9.52 -8.65 4.15
CA GLY A 181 -8.91 -9.18 5.36
C GLY A 181 -9.91 -9.23 6.50
N THR A 182 -9.49 -8.81 7.70
CA THR A 182 -10.39 -8.58 8.84
C THR A 182 -11.50 -7.59 8.47
N GLY A 183 -11.18 -6.57 7.67
CA GLY A 183 -12.09 -5.62 7.04
C GLY A 183 -12.00 -5.66 5.52
N ILE A 184 -12.59 -4.68 4.84
CA ILE A 184 -12.45 -4.49 3.39
C ILE A 184 -11.95 -3.08 3.09
N GLY A 185 -10.76 -2.99 2.50
CA GLY A 185 -10.21 -1.75 1.96
C GLY A 185 -10.10 -1.82 0.44
N GLY A 186 -9.97 -0.67 -0.21
CA GLY A 186 -9.72 -0.63 -1.65
C GLY A 186 -8.85 0.55 -2.06
N GLY A 187 -8.33 0.48 -3.27
CA GLY A 187 -7.62 1.59 -3.90
C GLY A 187 -7.72 1.48 -5.41
N ILE A 188 -7.60 2.63 -6.07
CA ILE A 188 -7.89 2.79 -7.49
C ILE A 188 -6.67 3.40 -8.17
N ILE A 189 -6.17 2.77 -9.21
CA ILE A 189 -5.29 3.42 -10.17
C ILE A 189 -6.15 3.81 -11.38
N ALA A 190 -6.06 5.05 -11.81
CA ALA A 190 -6.65 5.54 -13.05
C ALA A 190 -5.62 6.38 -13.80
N ASP A 191 -5.47 6.18 -15.11
CA ASP A 191 -4.43 6.82 -15.92
C ASP A 191 -3.01 6.67 -15.33
N GLY A 192 -2.72 5.51 -14.75
CA GLY A 192 -1.43 5.21 -14.12
C GLY A 192 -1.15 6.03 -12.85
N LYS A 193 -2.19 6.56 -12.19
CA LYS A 193 -2.07 7.34 -10.96
C LYS A 193 -3.02 6.83 -9.89
N LEU A 194 -2.54 6.77 -8.65
CA LEU A 194 -3.39 6.47 -7.50
C LEU A 194 -4.42 7.59 -7.28
N VAL A 195 -5.69 7.22 -7.32
CA VAL A 195 -6.82 8.11 -7.05
C VAL A 195 -7.05 8.19 -5.55
N ARG A 196 -6.77 9.36 -4.97
CA ARG A 196 -7.01 9.64 -3.54
C ARG A 196 -8.34 10.33 -3.25
N GLY A 197 -8.90 11.01 -4.26
CA GLY A 197 -10.04 11.92 -4.07
C GLY A 197 -9.66 13.16 -3.26
N TRP A 198 -10.66 14.02 -2.95
CA TRP A 198 -10.43 15.29 -2.24
C TRP A 198 -9.70 15.08 -0.90
N ARG A 199 -10.19 14.17 -0.05
CA ARG A 199 -9.70 14.00 1.33
C ARG A 199 -8.99 12.67 1.59
N ASN A 200 -8.41 12.05 0.56
CA ASN A 200 -7.76 10.74 0.66
C ASN A 200 -8.71 9.60 1.12
N LEU A 201 -9.95 9.65 0.64
CA LEU A 201 -11.03 8.70 0.98
C LEU A 201 -11.64 8.05 -0.27
N ALA A 202 -11.03 8.19 -1.44
CA ALA A 202 -11.43 7.41 -2.60
C ALA A 202 -11.04 5.94 -2.39
N GLY A 203 -11.86 5.03 -2.92
CA GLY A 203 -11.58 3.58 -2.83
C GLY A 203 -12.09 2.90 -1.56
N GLU A 204 -12.84 3.59 -0.69
CA GLU A 204 -13.50 3.04 0.53
C GLU A 204 -14.67 2.08 0.19
N ILE A 205 -14.42 1.11 -0.69
CA ILE A 205 -15.42 0.16 -1.24
C ILE A 205 -16.03 -0.73 -0.16
N GLY A 206 -15.26 -1.04 0.91
CA GLY A 206 -15.77 -1.79 2.06
C GLY A 206 -16.94 -1.10 2.76
N HIS A 207 -17.05 0.22 2.63
CA HIS A 207 -18.11 1.02 3.24
C HIS A 207 -19.27 1.35 2.31
N MET A 208 -19.26 0.84 1.07
CA MET A 208 -20.40 0.90 0.16
C MET A 208 -21.57 0.11 0.77
N THR A 209 -22.73 0.74 0.91
CA THR A 209 -23.95 0.05 1.35
C THR A 209 -24.47 -0.82 0.21
N VAL A 210 -24.35 -2.14 0.38
CA VAL A 210 -24.82 -3.14 -0.59
C VAL A 210 -26.15 -3.78 -0.17
N LYS A 211 -26.47 -3.75 1.13
CA LYS A 211 -27.74 -4.25 1.67
C LYS A 211 -28.25 -3.29 2.74
N PRO A 212 -29.08 -2.28 2.43
CA PRO A 212 -29.48 -1.23 3.38
C PRO A 212 -29.95 -1.72 4.75
N GLU A 213 -30.76 -2.79 4.77
CA GLU A 213 -31.24 -3.47 6.00
C GLU A 213 -30.30 -4.59 6.48
N GLY A 214 -29.02 -4.46 6.16
CA GLY A 214 -27.98 -5.43 6.47
C GLY A 214 -27.38 -5.24 7.87
N PRO A 215 -26.36 -6.05 8.22
CA PRO A 215 -25.71 -5.97 9.51
C PRO A 215 -25.03 -4.61 9.73
N ILE A 216 -24.90 -4.22 11.00
CA ILE A 216 -24.16 -3.02 11.42
C ILE A 216 -22.66 -3.21 11.11
N CYS A 217 -22.07 -2.24 10.43
CA CYS A 217 -20.64 -2.11 10.18
C CYS A 217 -19.95 -1.41 11.35
N THR A 218 -18.64 -1.62 11.48
CA THR A 218 -17.76 -0.92 12.44
C THR A 218 -17.82 0.60 12.28
N CYS A 219 -18.11 1.10 11.06
CA CYS A 219 -18.30 2.52 10.80
C CYS A 219 -19.64 3.09 11.31
N GLY A 220 -20.50 2.25 11.92
CA GLY A 220 -21.80 2.64 12.49
C GLY A 220 -22.98 2.64 11.51
N ARG A 221 -22.77 2.38 10.22
CA ARG A 221 -23.84 2.25 9.22
C ARG A 221 -24.27 0.81 9.03
N ASN A 222 -25.47 0.61 8.48
CA ASN A 222 -25.97 -0.71 8.11
C ASN A 222 -25.56 -1.09 6.69
N GLY A 223 -25.30 -2.37 6.48
CA GLY A 223 -25.27 -2.93 5.14
C GLY A 223 -24.03 -2.69 4.32
N CYS A 224 -22.95 -2.21 4.94
CA CYS A 224 -21.68 -2.04 4.25
C CYS A 224 -21.14 -3.38 3.75
N LEU A 225 -20.47 -3.38 2.60
CA LEU A 225 -19.80 -4.56 2.04
C LEU A 225 -18.91 -5.27 3.07
N GLU A 226 -18.12 -4.52 3.84
CA GLU A 226 -17.26 -5.05 4.91
C GLU A 226 -18.05 -5.88 5.92
N ALA A 227 -19.27 -5.43 6.28
CA ALA A 227 -20.10 -6.11 7.25
C ALA A 227 -20.71 -7.41 6.72
N LEU A 228 -20.57 -7.69 5.41
CA LEU A 228 -21.13 -8.86 4.75
C LEU A 228 -20.06 -9.82 4.22
N ALA A 229 -18.93 -9.29 3.73
CA ALA A 229 -17.96 -10.09 2.97
C ALA A 229 -16.51 -10.04 3.48
N SER A 230 -16.21 -9.29 4.55
CA SER A 230 -14.89 -9.36 5.19
C SER A 230 -14.68 -10.73 5.85
N GLY A 231 -13.44 -11.09 6.16
CA GLY A 231 -13.14 -12.31 6.92
C GLY A 231 -13.85 -12.34 8.27
N SER A 232 -13.96 -11.18 8.95
CA SER A 232 -14.73 -11.05 10.19
C SER A 232 -16.21 -11.30 9.98
N ALA A 233 -16.78 -10.79 8.89
CA ALA A 233 -18.19 -10.97 8.56
C ALA A 233 -18.51 -12.44 8.22
N ILE A 234 -17.67 -13.08 7.41
CA ILE A 234 -17.82 -14.50 7.03
C ILE A 234 -17.70 -15.39 8.27
N GLY A 235 -16.70 -15.17 9.13
CA GLY A 235 -16.53 -15.93 10.37
C GLY A 235 -17.68 -15.73 11.36
N ARG A 236 -18.19 -14.51 11.48
CA ARG A 236 -19.38 -14.20 12.30
C ARG A 236 -20.63 -14.91 11.78
N GLU A 237 -20.83 -14.92 10.46
CA GLU A 237 -21.97 -15.62 9.87
C GLU A 237 -21.86 -17.14 10.07
N GLY A 238 -20.65 -17.70 9.91
CA GLY A 238 -20.37 -19.08 10.30
C GLY A 238 -20.71 -19.34 11.76
N THR A 239 -20.28 -18.45 12.67
CA THR A 239 -20.57 -18.58 14.10
C THR A 239 -22.07 -18.61 14.38
N ASN A 240 -22.83 -17.73 13.73
CA ASN A 240 -24.28 -17.64 13.89
C ASN A 240 -24.99 -18.91 13.39
N ARG A 241 -24.64 -19.41 12.20
CA ARG A 241 -25.34 -20.55 11.59
C ARG A 241 -24.94 -21.92 12.17
N PHE A 242 -23.68 -22.08 12.58
CA PHE A 242 -23.18 -23.34 13.16
C PHE A 242 -23.28 -23.39 14.69
N GLY A 243 -23.62 -22.27 15.36
CA GLY A 243 -23.82 -22.22 16.80
C GLY A 243 -22.54 -22.39 17.64
N ARG A 244 -21.37 -22.17 17.04
CA ARG A 244 -20.05 -22.22 17.72
C ARG A 244 -19.12 -21.15 17.17
N PRO A 245 -18.15 -20.61 17.93
CA PRO A 245 -17.17 -19.68 17.38
C PRO A 245 -16.44 -20.24 16.16
N MET A 246 -16.36 -19.45 15.10
CA MET A 246 -15.72 -19.80 13.83
C MET A 246 -14.94 -18.63 13.24
N LYS A 247 -13.86 -18.95 12.53
CA LYS A 247 -13.15 -18.01 11.65
C LYS A 247 -13.54 -18.21 10.18
N SER A 248 -13.26 -17.23 9.33
CA SER A 248 -13.49 -17.32 7.89
C SER A 248 -12.85 -18.55 7.26
N GLU A 249 -11.63 -18.88 7.68
CA GLU A 249 -10.84 -20.00 7.18
C GLU A 249 -11.57 -21.34 7.39
N GLU A 250 -12.23 -21.51 8.53
CA GLU A 250 -13.04 -22.71 8.80
C GLU A 250 -14.27 -22.77 7.89
N VAL A 251 -14.90 -21.63 7.58
CA VAL A 251 -16.04 -21.58 6.65
C VAL A 251 -15.58 -21.98 5.24
N PHE A 252 -14.45 -21.46 4.77
CA PHE A 252 -13.86 -21.88 3.49
C PHE A 252 -13.52 -23.38 3.48
N GLN A 253 -12.91 -23.91 4.54
CA GLN A 253 -12.59 -25.33 4.65
C GLN A 253 -13.84 -26.23 4.61
N LEU A 254 -14.91 -25.84 5.30
CA LEU A 254 -16.17 -26.60 5.26
C LEU A 254 -16.83 -26.54 3.88
N ALA A 255 -16.78 -25.40 3.21
CA ALA A 255 -17.31 -25.25 1.86
C ALA A 255 -16.55 -26.13 0.85
N GLU A 256 -15.21 -26.17 0.93
CA GLU A 256 -14.34 -27.08 0.17
C GLU A 256 -14.72 -28.55 0.41
N GLN A 257 -15.04 -28.91 1.66
CA GLN A 257 -15.50 -30.26 2.04
C GLN A 257 -16.95 -30.56 1.64
N GLY A 258 -17.62 -29.66 0.93
CA GLY A 258 -18.96 -29.88 0.41
C GLY A 258 -20.09 -29.48 1.36
N ASN A 259 -19.82 -28.80 2.46
CA ASN A 259 -20.87 -28.37 3.39
C ASN A 259 -21.75 -27.27 2.77
N GLU A 260 -23.04 -27.56 2.61
CA GLU A 260 -23.99 -26.65 1.93
C GLU A 260 -24.23 -25.33 2.69
N MET A 261 -24.25 -25.36 4.02
CA MET A 261 -24.42 -24.14 4.82
C MET A 261 -23.20 -23.21 4.65
N ALA A 262 -21.98 -23.76 4.66
CA ALA A 262 -20.76 -23.00 4.43
C ALA A 262 -20.71 -22.43 3.00
N LYS A 263 -21.06 -23.23 1.99
CA LYS A 263 -21.20 -22.74 0.60
C LYS A 263 -22.21 -21.61 0.48
N GLN A 264 -23.33 -21.68 1.19
CA GLN A 264 -24.32 -20.61 1.19
C GLN A 264 -23.78 -19.31 1.79
N ILE A 265 -23.05 -19.39 2.92
CA ILE A 265 -22.38 -18.22 3.52
C ILE A 265 -21.43 -17.57 2.51
N LEU A 266 -20.58 -18.37 1.85
CA LEU A 266 -19.66 -17.85 0.84
C LEU A 266 -20.40 -17.27 -0.35
N ALA A 267 -21.48 -17.93 -0.83
CA ALA A 267 -22.27 -17.44 -1.95
C ALA A 267 -22.87 -16.06 -1.68
N GLU A 268 -23.36 -15.81 -0.46
CA GLU A 268 -23.89 -14.51 -0.04
C GLU A 268 -22.79 -13.44 0.03
N ALA A 269 -21.62 -13.77 0.59
CA ALA A 269 -20.48 -12.86 0.63
C ALA A 269 -19.96 -12.51 -0.78
N ILE A 270 -19.88 -13.50 -1.67
CA ILE A 270 -19.40 -13.33 -3.05
C ILE A 270 -20.39 -12.53 -3.89
N ASP A 271 -21.70 -12.71 -3.68
CA ASP A 271 -22.72 -11.89 -4.35
C ASP A 271 -22.62 -10.41 -3.93
N ALA A 272 -22.38 -10.15 -2.63
CA ALA A 272 -22.11 -8.80 -2.13
C ALA A 272 -20.83 -8.19 -2.74
N LEU A 273 -19.75 -8.97 -2.84
CA LEU A 273 -18.51 -8.55 -3.51
C LEU A 273 -18.75 -8.26 -5.00
N ALA A 274 -19.47 -9.13 -5.70
CA ALA A 274 -19.81 -8.96 -7.11
C ALA A 274 -20.62 -7.68 -7.34
N PHE A 275 -21.59 -7.40 -6.48
CA PHE A 275 -22.37 -6.17 -6.53
C PHE A 275 -21.48 -4.93 -6.39
N ALA A 276 -20.65 -4.88 -5.34
CA ALA A 276 -19.81 -3.70 -5.08
C ALA A 276 -18.72 -3.49 -6.14
N ILE A 277 -18.04 -4.57 -6.53
CA ILE A 277 -17.01 -4.53 -7.57
C ILE A 277 -17.64 -4.18 -8.92
N GLY A 278 -18.81 -4.73 -9.25
CA GLY A 278 -19.51 -4.39 -10.49
C GLY A 278 -19.96 -2.93 -10.54
N ALA A 279 -20.49 -2.41 -9.44
CA ALA A 279 -20.83 -0.99 -9.33
C ALA A 279 -19.59 -0.09 -9.45
N ALA A 280 -18.48 -0.44 -8.79
CA ALA A 280 -17.22 0.28 -8.92
C ALA A 280 -16.68 0.20 -10.35
N ALA A 281 -16.79 -0.97 -11.01
CA ALA A 281 -16.34 -1.16 -12.37
C ALA A 281 -17.14 -0.30 -13.36
N ASN A 282 -18.45 -0.13 -13.18
CA ASN A 282 -19.23 0.79 -14.01
C ASN A 282 -18.82 2.26 -13.85
N LEU A 283 -18.29 2.65 -12.69
CA LEU A 283 -17.88 4.04 -12.40
C LEU A 283 -16.44 4.34 -12.82
N PHE A 284 -15.53 3.40 -12.61
CA PHE A 284 -14.09 3.59 -12.83
C PHE A 284 -13.57 2.88 -14.08
N ASN A 285 -14.33 1.94 -14.63
CA ASN A 285 -13.97 1.12 -15.80
C ASN A 285 -12.54 0.56 -15.75
N PRO A 286 -12.17 -0.17 -14.68
CA PRO A 286 -10.84 -0.75 -14.56
C PRO A 286 -10.66 -1.87 -15.59
N LYS A 287 -9.43 -2.07 -16.04
CA LYS A 287 -9.04 -3.27 -16.81
C LYS A 287 -8.86 -4.49 -15.89
N LEU A 288 -8.41 -4.25 -14.66
CA LEU A 288 -8.04 -5.30 -13.72
C LEU A 288 -8.61 -5.04 -12.32
N VAL A 289 -9.20 -6.06 -11.72
CA VAL A 289 -9.53 -6.12 -10.30
C VAL A 289 -8.57 -7.08 -9.62
N ILE A 290 -7.86 -6.62 -8.59
CA ILE A 290 -6.92 -7.44 -7.84
C ILE A 290 -7.51 -7.68 -6.45
N LEU A 291 -7.69 -8.94 -6.07
CA LEU A 291 -8.16 -9.33 -4.73
C LEU A 291 -6.98 -9.70 -3.84
N GLY A 292 -6.77 -8.92 -2.79
CA GLY A 292 -5.77 -9.17 -1.76
C GLY A 292 -6.39 -9.52 -0.41
N GLY A 293 -5.53 -9.62 0.61
CA GLY A 293 -5.93 -9.90 1.98
C GLY A 293 -6.15 -11.38 2.27
N GLY A 294 -6.37 -11.71 3.54
CA GLY A 294 -6.47 -13.10 4.00
C GLY A 294 -7.58 -13.91 3.31
N VAL A 295 -8.71 -13.28 3.00
CA VAL A 295 -9.79 -13.92 2.22
C VAL A 295 -9.43 -14.00 0.74
N GLY A 296 -8.75 -12.99 0.19
CA GLY A 296 -8.24 -13.02 -1.20
C GLY A 296 -7.32 -14.21 -1.50
N GLU A 297 -6.71 -14.81 -0.47
CA GLU A 297 -5.88 -16.01 -0.58
C GLU A 297 -6.67 -17.33 -0.66
N ALA A 298 -8.00 -17.31 -0.53
CA ALA A 298 -8.84 -18.50 -0.66
C ALA A 298 -8.63 -19.20 -2.03
N PRO A 299 -8.84 -20.54 -2.13
CA PRO A 299 -8.77 -21.25 -3.40
C PRO A 299 -9.59 -20.57 -4.50
N GLU A 300 -9.04 -20.49 -5.72
CA GLU A 300 -9.63 -19.72 -6.82
C GLU A 300 -11.08 -20.14 -7.14
N HIS A 301 -11.35 -21.44 -7.09
CA HIS A 301 -12.68 -22.02 -7.31
C HIS A 301 -13.71 -21.70 -6.20
N LEU A 302 -13.28 -21.26 -5.01
CA LEU A 302 -14.17 -20.86 -3.92
C LEU A 302 -14.45 -19.36 -3.86
N LEU A 303 -13.62 -18.51 -4.50
CA LEU A 303 -13.74 -17.07 -4.41
C LEU A 303 -13.75 -16.38 -5.78
N ILE A 304 -12.65 -16.47 -6.52
CA ILE A 304 -12.43 -15.67 -7.73
C ILE A 304 -13.31 -16.17 -8.88
N GLU A 305 -13.34 -17.47 -9.15
CA GLU A 305 -14.22 -18.04 -10.18
C GLU A 305 -15.71 -17.72 -9.92
N PRO A 306 -16.26 -18.01 -8.73
CA PRO A 306 -17.65 -17.66 -8.43
C PRO A 306 -17.92 -16.15 -8.41
N LEU A 307 -16.93 -15.31 -8.12
CA LEU A 307 -17.06 -13.85 -8.25
C LEU A 307 -17.13 -13.43 -9.71
N ARG A 308 -16.18 -13.88 -10.55
CA ARG A 308 -16.17 -13.61 -11.99
C ARG A 308 -17.49 -14.01 -12.64
N ALA A 309 -18.04 -15.17 -12.27
CA ALA A 309 -19.33 -15.65 -12.79
C ALA A 309 -20.54 -14.77 -12.40
N ARG A 310 -20.47 -14.02 -11.29
CA ARG A 310 -21.55 -13.14 -10.82
C ARG A 310 -21.43 -11.70 -11.31
N LEU A 311 -20.22 -11.23 -11.64
CA LEU A 311 -19.97 -9.84 -12.06
C LEU A 311 -20.89 -9.34 -13.19
N PRO A 312 -21.18 -10.11 -14.26
CA PRO A 312 -22.05 -9.65 -15.35
C PRO A 312 -23.46 -9.25 -14.93
N ARG A 313 -23.92 -9.63 -13.73
CA ARG A 313 -25.21 -9.21 -13.17
C ARG A 313 -25.21 -7.73 -12.75
N TYR A 314 -24.03 -7.17 -12.49
CA TYR A 314 -23.86 -5.86 -11.85
C TYR A 314 -23.04 -4.89 -12.71
N THR A 315 -22.55 -5.32 -13.87
CA THR A 315 -21.79 -4.49 -14.81
C THR A 315 -22.57 -4.23 -16.08
N LEU A 316 -22.27 -3.12 -16.75
CA LEU A 316 -22.62 -2.99 -18.17
C LEU A 316 -21.92 -4.10 -18.97
N PRO A 317 -22.54 -4.63 -20.04
CA PRO A 317 -21.92 -5.66 -20.86
C PRO A 317 -20.51 -5.29 -21.35
N GLN A 318 -20.31 -4.02 -21.75
CA GLN A 318 -19.02 -3.50 -22.22
C GLN A 318 -17.98 -3.37 -21.10
N THR A 319 -18.42 -3.12 -19.86
CA THR A 319 -17.54 -3.12 -18.70
C THR A 319 -17.15 -4.54 -18.29
N ALA A 320 -18.04 -5.53 -18.47
CA ALA A 320 -17.68 -6.93 -18.24
C ALA A 320 -16.68 -7.45 -19.28
N GLU A 321 -16.76 -6.96 -20.51
CA GLU A 321 -15.90 -7.34 -21.61
C GLU A 321 -14.45 -6.90 -21.35
N GLY A 322 -13.56 -7.86 -21.07
CA GLY A 322 -12.15 -7.59 -20.82
C GLY A 322 -11.79 -7.19 -19.39
N LEU A 323 -12.77 -7.16 -18.47
CA LEU A 323 -12.50 -7.02 -17.05
C LEU A 323 -11.91 -8.31 -16.48
N GLU A 324 -10.64 -8.26 -16.09
CA GLU A 324 -9.98 -9.36 -15.42
C GLU A 324 -10.13 -9.23 -13.90
N VAL A 325 -10.32 -10.34 -13.20
CA VAL A 325 -10.26 -10.40 -11.72
C VAL A 325 -9.17 -11.38 -11.36
N VAL A 326 -8.16 -10.98 -10.59
CA VAL A 326 -7.01 -11.84 -10.25
C VAL A 326 -6.70 -11.78 -8.77
N ARG A 327 -5.94 -12.76 -8.29
CA ARG A 327 -5.35 -12.72 -6.95
C ARG A 327 -4.20 -11.72 -6.92
N ALA A 328 -4.04 -11.01 -5.80
CA ALA A 328 -2.85 -10.26 -5.47
C ALA A 328 -1.59 -11.13 -5.57
N GLN A 329 -0.50 -10.59 -6.14
CA GLN A 329 0.73 -11.35 -6.31
C GLN A 329 1.66 -11.24 -5.09
N LEU A 330 1.58 -10.14 -4.35
CA LEU A 330 2.43 -9.89 -3.19
C LEU A 330 1.90 -10.53 -1.90
N GLY A 331 0.66 -11.04 -1.93
CA GLY A 331 0.00 -11.71 -0.82
C GLY A 331 0.13 -10.93 0.50
N TYR A 332 0.62 -11.60 1.55
CA TYR A 332 0.79 -10.98 2.87
C TYR A 332 1.81 -9.84 2.96
N ASP A 333 2.64 -9.66 1.93
CA ASP A 333 3.64 -8.59 1.85
C ASP A 333 3.14 -7.36 1.05
N ALA A 334 1.90 -7.37 0.55
CA ALA A 334 1.32 -6.24 -0.19
C ALA A 334 1.39 -4.92 0.59
N GLY A 335 1.10 -4.92 1.90
CA GLY A 335 1.17 -3.71 2.73
C GLY A 335 2.59 -3.14 2.84
N ILE A 336 3.59 -3.98 3.12
CA ILE A 336 4.97 -3.51 3.26
C ILE A 336 5.59 -3.12 1.91
N MET A 337 5.30 -3.86 0.85
CA MET A 337 5.71 -3.51 -0.51
C MET A 337 5.01 -2.23 -0.99
N GLY A 338 3.79 -2.00 -0.53
CA GLY A 338 3.06 -0.76 -0.72
C GLY A 338 3.70 0.44 -0.06
N ALA A 339 4.17 0.28 1.18
CA ALA A 339 4.92 1.33 1.87
C ALA A 339 6.27 1.62 1.17
N VAL A 340 6.93 0.59 0.60
CA VAL A 340 8.11 0.76 -0.25
C VAL A 340 7.76 1.51 -1.54
N ALA A 341 6.67 1.14 -2.21
CA ALA A 341 6.16 1.81 -3.41
C ALA A 341 5.84 3.29 -3.15
N LEU A 342 5.25 3.60 -2.00
CA LEU A 342 4.95 4.96 -1.58
C LEU A 342 6.23 5.81 -1.39
N ALA A 343 7.28 5.21 -0.82
CA ALA A 343 8.58 5.86 -0.67
C ALA A 343 9.23 6.16 -2.03
N ILE A 344 9.05 5.28 -3.02
CA ILE A 344 9.64 5.40 -4.37
C ILE A 344 8.85 6.36 -5.24
N THR A 345 7.53 6.20 -5.35
CA THR A 345 6.69 7.02 -6.27
C THR A 345 6.73 8.50 -5.97
N THR A 346 6.99 8.89 -4.72
CA THR A 346 7.13 10.31 -4.39
C THR A 346 8.45 10.91 -4.88
N ILE A 347 9.47 10.11 -5.22
CA ILE A 347 10.75 10.57 -5.79
C ILE A 347 10.52 11.35 -7.08
N ASP A 348 9.52 10.95 -7.87
CA ASP A 348 9.29 11.49 -9.21
C ASP A 348 8.35 12.71 -9.25
N ALA A 349 7.65 13.01 -8.15
CA ALA A 349 6.66 14.11 -8.10
C ALA A 349 7.28 15.50 -7.87
N GLU A 350 8.59 15.58 -7.59
CA GLU A 350 9.33 16.83 -7.35
C GLU A 350 10.30 17.18 -8.49
N GLY A 351 10.04 16.68 -9.71
CA GLY A 351 10.77 17.00 -10.94
C GLY A 351 10.16 18.16 -11.73
#